data_AF-A0A382LDN5-F1
#
_entry.id   AF-A0A382LDN5-F1
#
_cell.length_a   1.000
_cell.length_b   1.000
_cell.length_c   1.000
_cell.angle_alpha   90.00
_cell.angle_beta   90.00
_cell.angle_gamma   90.00
#
_symmetry.space_group_name_H-M   'P 1'
#
loop_
_entity.id
_entity.type
_entity.pdbx_description
1 polymer ?
#
loop_
_entity_poly.entity_id
_entity_poly.type
_entity_poly.pdbx_seq_one_letter_code
_entity_poly.pdbx_strand_id
1 'polypeptide(L)'
;MRIVAFAGDVALYRLLLPEVFGLVIPIAFLAGLIKQFSDLGLAATLLQQSAEPSESDLRIVFTVQAVLVVIAASIIFIGGPFILDVLDEGSPNPWLIRVFAASVLVSAFRAVPAAMLERHLNFGRLAFADVSGTVWFYTVGIFLAVIGVGPWALVAAHVGASIVPTLLLLFFFPWRPVPTIQ
;
A
#
# COMPACT_ATOMS: atom_id res chain seq x y z
N MET A 1 -5.63 -10.45 -14.78
CA MET A 1 -4.69 -9.89 -13.79
C MET A 1 -3.53 -10.83 -13.46
N ARG A 2 -3.77 -12.07 -12.99
CA ARG A 2 -2.71 -13.01 -12.58
C ARG A 2 -1.62 -13.28 -13.64
N ILE A 3 -2.00 -13.39 -14.91
CA ILE A 3 -1.04 -13.61 -16.02
C ILE A 3 -0.16 -12.37 -16.24
N VAL A 4 -0.75 -11.17 -16.20
CA VAL A 4 -0.01 -9.90 -16.35
C VAL A 4 0.95 -9.73 -15.20
N ALA A 5 0.51 -10.04 -13.98
CA ALA A 5 1.36 -9.99 -12.80
C ALA A 5 2.55 -10.95 -12.91
N PHE A 6 2.27 -12.22 -13.23
CA PHE A 6 3.31 -13.22 -13.43
C PHE A 6 4.32 -12.82 -14.51
N ALA A 7 3.85 -12.34 -15.67
CA ALA A 7 4.74 -11.89 -16.75
C ALA A 7 5.58 -10.68 -16.34
N GLY A 8 4.99 -9.73 -15.61
CA GLY A 8 5.68 -8.56 -15.09
C GLY A 8 6.73 -8.92 -14.03
N ASP A 9 6.43 -9.86 -13.14
CA ASP A 9 7.38 -10.35 -12.12
C ASP A 9 8.58 -11.03 -12.79
N VAL A 10 8.34 -11.88 -13.81
CA VAL A 10 9.41 -12.50 -14.60
C VAL A 10 10.26 -11.45 -15.31
N ALA A 11 9.65 -10.40 -15.86
CA ALA A 11 10.38 -9.32 -16.51
C ALA A 11 11.25 -8.54 -15.51
N LEU A 12 10.68 -8.14 -14.37
CA LEU A 12 11.42 -7.43 -13.32
C LEU A 12 12.55 -8.28 -12.74
N TYR A 13 12.32 -9.58 -12.55
CA TYR A 13 13.35 -10.51 -12.07
C TYR A 13 14.53 -10.66 -13.02
N ARG A 14 14.32 -10.50 -14.33
CA ARG A 14 15.40 -10.50 -15.32
C ARG A 14 16.13 -9.16 -15.42
N LEU A 15 15.43 -8.06 -15.17
CA LEU A 15 15.97 -6.70 -15.31
C LEU A 15 16.71 -6.22 -14.06
N LEU A 16 16.30 -6.70 -12.89
CA LEU A 16 16.91 -6.33 -11.61
C LEU A 16 17.72 -7.49 -11.07
N LEU A 17 18.82 -7.17 -10.41
CA LEU A 17 19.68 -8.15 -9.77
C LEU A 17 18.97 -8.81 -8.57
N PRO A 18 19.26 -10.10 -8.24
CA PRO A 18 18.62 -10.82 -7.13
C PRO A 18 18.67 -10.10 -5.79
N GLU A 19 19.76 -9.37 -5.52
CA GLU A 19 19.99 -8.61 -4.30
C GLU A 19 18.95 -7.49 -4.15
N VAL A 20 18.47 -6.91 -5.24
CA VAL A 20 17.42 -5.87 -5.18
C VAL A 20 16.10 -6.44 -4.64
N PHE A 21 15.78 -7.68 -5.01
CA PHE A 21 14.59 -8.36 -4.52
C PHE A 21 14.75 -8.84 -3.07
N GLY A 22 15.95 -9.26 -2.68
CA GLY A 22 16.30 -9.63 -1.30
C GLY A 22 16.04 -8.51 -0.30
N LEU A 23 16.30 -7.26 -0.69
CA LEU A 23 15.98 -6.07 0.11
C LEU A 23 14.48 -5.74 0.18
N VAL A 24 13.79 -5.72 -0.96
CA VAL A 24 12.44 -5.13 -1.06
C VAL A 24 11.34 -6.09 -0.63
N ILE A 25 11.47 -7.39 -0.94
CA ILE A 25 10.41 -8.38 -0.67
C ILE A 25 10.10 -8.52 0.83
N PRO A 26 11.08 -8.68 1.74
CA PRO A 26 10.79 -8.85 3.17
C PRO A 26 10.07 -7.64 3.77
N ILE A 27 10.46 -6.43 3.36
CA ILE A 27 9.83 -5.18 3.80
C ILE A 27 8.41 -5.08 3.28
N ALA A 28 8.22 -5.36 1.98
CA ALA A 28 6.90 -5.37 1.36
C ALA A 28 5.98 -6.40 2.02
N PHE A 29 6.51 -7.57 2.37
CA PHE A 29 5.78 -8.62 3.08
C PHE A 29 5.36 -8.15 4.48
N LEU A 30 6.28 -7.58 5.26
CA LEU A 30 5.97 -7.07 6.60
C LEU A 30 4.92 -5.95 6.56
N ALA A 31 5.07 -4.99 5.64
CA ALA A 31 4.10 -3.93 5.42
C ALA A 31 2.73 -4.49 5.00
N GLY A 32 2.73 -5.49 4.11
CA GLY A 32 1.52 -6.18 3.65
C GLY A 32 0.77 -6.87 4.78
N LEU A 33 1.47 -7.56 5.69
CA LEU A 33 0.87 -8.16 6.87
C LEU A 33 0.17 -7.12 7.75
N ILE A 34 0.86 -6.05 8.11
CA ILE A 34 0.28 -5.02 9.00
C ILE A 34 -0.94 -4.35 8.36
N LYS A 35 -0.87 -4.07 7.06
CA LYS A 35 -2.00 -3.55 6.30
C LYS A 35 -3.19 -4.51 6.30
N GLN A 36 -2.96 -5.80 6.03
CA GLN A 36 -4.03 -6.81 5.93
C GLN A 36 -4.81 -6.95 7.24
N PHE A 37 -4.13 -6.94 8.39
CA PHE A 37 -4.78 -6.99 9.70
C PHE A 37 -5.64 -5.75 9.98
N SER A 38 -5.17 -4.58 9.56
CA SER A 38 -5.88 -3.31 9.78
C SER A 38 -7.13 -3.20 8.90
N ASP A 39 -7.03 -3.59 7.62
CA ASP A 39 -8.12 -3.50 6.66
C ASP A 39 -9.30 -4.45 7.00
N LEU A 40 -9.03 -5.66 7.50
CA LEU A 40 -10.07 -6.66 7.81
C LEU A 40 -10.96 -6.27 9.01
N GLY A 41 -10.38 -5.69 10.06
CA GLY A 41 -11.12 -5.35 11.28
C GLY A 41 -12.04 -4.14 11.10
N LEU A 42 -11.58 -3.15 10.33
CA LEU A 42 -12.24 -1.85 10.22
C LEU A 42 -13.25 -1.75 9.08
N ALA A 43 -13.05 -2.48 7.98
CA ALA A 43 -14.08 -2.58 6.95
C ALA A 43 -15.32 -3.32 7.49
N ALA A 44 -15.11 -4.38 8.28
CA ALA A 44 -16.19 -5.17 8.86
C ALA A 44 -17.16 -4.35 9.73
N THR A 45 -16.67 -3.34 10.46
CA THR A 45 -17.54 -2.50 11.31
C THR A 45 -18.52 -1.68 10.48
N LEU A 46 -18.05 -1.08 9.37
CA LEU A 46 -18.89 -0.31 8.45
C LEU A 46 -19.83 -1.20 7.62
N LEU A 47 -19.41 -2.42 7.30
CA LEU A 47 -20.23 -3.37 6.54
C LEU A 47 -21.35 -3.98 7.40
N GLN A 48 -21.09 -4.29 8.66
CA GLN A 48 -22.05 -4.98 9.54
C GLN A 48 -23.13 -4.06 10.12
N GLN A 49 -22.95 -2.74 10.07
CA GLN A 49 -23.93 -1.78 10.56
C GLN A 49 -25.20 -1.82 9.71
N SER A 50 -26.36 -2.06 10.33
CA SER A 50 -27.64 -2.18 9.61
C SER A 50 -28.08 -0.87 8.95
N ALA A 51 -27.84 0.26 9.63
CA ALA A 51 -28.11 1.59 9.11
C ALA A 51 -26.90 2.12 8.34
N GLU A 52 -27.12 3.13 7.49
CA GLU A 52 -26.02 3.79 6.78
C GLU A 52 -25.07 4.47 7.79
N PRO A 53 -23.75 4.25 7.70
CA PRO A 53 -22.79 4.81 8.64
C PRO A 53 -22.88 6.33 8.68
N SER A 54 -22.89 6.87 9.90
CA SER A 54 -22.85 8.32 10.09
C SER A 54 -21.46 8.87 9.75
N GLU A 55 -21.35 10.18 9.55
CA GLU A 55 -20.04 10.81 9.35
C GLU A 55 -19.09 10.56 10.53
N SER A 56 -19.62 10.49 11.75
CA SER A 56 -18.85 10.15 12.95
C SER A 56 -18.27 8.73 12.86
N ASP A 57 -19.04 7.75 12.38
CA ASP A 57 -18.58 6.37 12.23
C ASP A 57 -17.42 6.28 11.23
N LEU A 58 -17.54 6.98 10.09
CA LEU A 58 -16.48 7.05 9.09
C LEU A 58 -15.21 7.68 9.65
N ARG A 59 -15.33 8.78 10.40
CA ARG A 59 -14.18 9.45 11.01
C ARG A 59 -13.51 8.60 12.08
N ILE A 60 -14.28 7.87 12.90
CA ILE A 60 -13.73 6.94 13.90
C ILE A 60 -12.91 5.85 13.19
N VAL A 61 -13.48 5.22 12.16
CA VAL A 61 -12.80 4.17 11.39
C VAL A 61 -11.52 4.70 10.75
N PHE A 62 -11.57 5.87 10.11
CA PHE A 62 -10.38 6.50 9.56
C PHE A 62 -9.33 6.84 10.62
N THR A 63 -9.75 7.32 11.79
CA THR A 63 -8.82 7.68 12.88
C THR A 63 -8.11 6.45 13.42
N VAL A 64 -8.84 5.36 13.66
CA VAL A 64 -8.24 4.09 14.11
C VAL A 64 -7.28 3.55 13.04
N GLN A 65 -7.68 3.56 11.77
CA GLN A 65 -6.80 3.15 10.68
C GLN A 65 -5.54 4.03 10.63
N ALA A 66 -5.68 5.34 10.70
CA ALA A 66 -4.56 6.29 10.67
C ALA A 66 -3.57 6.03 11.80
N VAL A 67 -4.06 5.77 13.02
CA VAL A 67 -3.20 5.41 14.16
C VAL A 67 -2.46 4.09 13.91
N LEU A 68 -3.16 3.05 13.45
CA LEU A 68 -2.55 1.75 13.17
C LEU A 68 -1.45 1.84 12.11
N VAL A 69 -1.71 2.55 11.01
CA VAL A 69 -0.72 2.68 9.94
C VAL A 69 0.44 3.59 10.32
N VAL A 70 0.24 4.59 11.19
CA VAL A 70 1.33 5.41 11.73
C VAL A 70 2.23 4.57 12.64
N ILE A 71 1.65 3.72 13.48
CA ILE A 71 2.42 2.76 14.30
C ILE A 71 3.20 1.81 13.39
N ALA A 72 2.54 1.23 12.38
CA ALA A 72 3.15 0.34 11.41
C ALA A 72 4.33 0.99 10.67
N ALA A 73 4.10 2.18 10.12
CA ALA A 73 5.12 2.95 9.42
C ALA A 73 6.27 3.31 10.35
N SER A 74 6.02 3.67 11.60
CA SER A 74 7.07 3.98 12.58
C SER A 74 7.93 2.76 12.90
N ILE A 75 7.31 1.58 13.07
CA ILE A 75 8.03 0.30 13.29
C ILE A 75 8.94 0.00 12.09
N ILE A 76 8.43 0.11 10.86
CA ILE A 76 9.22 -0.15 9.65
C ILE A 76 10.33 0.91 9.47
N PHE A 77 10.02 2.18 9.74
CA PHE A 77 10.98 3.29 9.58
C PHE A 77 12.15 3.18 10.55
N ILE A 78 11.89 2.82 11.80
CA ILE A 78 12.90 2.72 12.87
C ILE A 78 13.60 1.35 12.83
N GLY A 79 12.82 0.26 12.72
CA GLY A 79 13.33 -1.10 12.78
C GLY A 79 13.86 -1.64 11.45
N GLY A 80 13.47 -1.05 10.33
CA GLY A 80 13.86 -1.55 9.02
C GLY A 80 15.36 -1.54 8.73
N PRO A 81 16.15 -0.49 9.10
CA PRO A 81 17.61 -0.55 9.00
C PRO A 81 18.22 -1.74 9.75
N PHE A 82 17.69 -2.10 10.91
CA PHE A 82 18.15 -3.26 11.68
C PHE A 82 17.86 -4.58 10.95
N ILE A 83 16.74 -4.68 10.21
CA ILE A 83 16.44 -5.84 9.37
C ILE A 83 17.48 -6.00 8.26
N LEU A 84 17.94 -4.88 7.68
CA LEU A 84 18.96 -4.90 6.64
C LEU A 84 20.32 -5.39 7.15
N ASP A 85 20.68 -4.97 8.36
CA ASP A 85 21.92 -5.41 9.00
C ASP A 85 21.90 -6.93 9.31
N VAL A 86 20.72 -7.50 9.62
CA VAL A 86 20.55 -8.94 9.88
C VAL A 86 20.57 -9.79 8.60
N LEU A 87 20.21 -9.21 7.46
CA LEU A 87 20.15 -9.92 6.17
C LEU A 87 21.49 -9.97 5.42
N ASP A 88 22.57 -9.40 5.97
CA ASP A 88 23.92 -9.39 5.37
C ASP A 88 23.98 -8.86 3.91
N GLU A 89 22.98 -8.09 3.47
CA GLU A 89 22.84 -7.62 2.08
C GLU A 89 23.75 -6.41 1.73
N GLY A 90 24.81 -6.18 2.51
CA GLY A 90 25.62 -4.95 2.47
C GLY A 90 24.80 -3.74 2.96
N SER A 91 25.41 -2.56 3.14
CA SER A 91 24.69 -1.35 3.64
C SER A 91 23.71 -0.82 2.59
N PRO A 92 22.42 -1.19 2.62
CA PRO A 92 21.47 -0.73 1.63
C PRO A 92 21.13 0.70 2.01
N ASN A 93 20.85 1.55 1.01
CA ASN A 93 20.48 2.91 1.31
C ASN A 93 19.23 2.91 2.23
N PRO A 94 19.34 3.33 3.51
CA PRO A 94 18.24 3.21 4.47
C PRO A 94 17.02 4.03 4.05
N TRP A 95 17.19 4.98 3.12
CA TRP A 95 16.10 5.74 2.53
C TRP A 95 15.12 4.87 1.72
N LEU A 96 15.55 3.74 1.14
CA LEU A 96 14.65 2.84 0.40
C LEU A 96 13.52 2.35 1.31
N ILE A 97 13.89 1.88 2.50
CA ILE A 97 12.94 1.42 3.52
C ILE A 97 12.07 2.55 4.01
N ARG A 98 12.68 3.70 4.32
CA ARG A 98 11.95 4.86 4.88
C ARG A 98 10.87 5.36 3.93
N VAL A 99 11.16 5.42 2.64
CA VAL A 99 10.17 5.78 1.60
C VAL A 99 9.08 4.71 1.50
N PHE A 100 9.45 3.43 1.60
CA PHE A 100 8.48 2.34 1.64
C PHE A 100 7.55 2.44 2.86
N ALA A 101 8.10 2.68 4.05
CA ALA A 101 7.34 2.90 5.28
C ALA A 101 6.38 4.08 5.16
N ALA A 102 6.81 5.18 4.55
CA ALA A 102 5.96 6.33 4.29
C ALA A 102 4.79 5.99 3.34
N SER A 103 4.99 5.08 2.38
CA SER A 103 3.92 4.64 1.48
C SER A 103 2.80 3.88 2.18
N VAL A 104 3.09 3.21 3.30
CA VAL A 104 2.09 2.52 4.13
C VAL A 104 1.05 3.50 4.66
N LEU A 105 1.43 4.75 4.95
CA LEU A 105 0.52 5.78 5.43
C LEU A 105 -0.63 6.07 4.45
N VAL A 106 -0.40 5.84 3.15
CA VAL A 106 -1.40 6.03 2.10
C VAL A 106 -2.60 5.08 2.28
N SER A 107 -2.39 3.90 2.86
CA SER A 107 -3.47 2.93 3.07
C SER A 107 -4.55 3.43 4.04
N ALA A 108 -4.24 4.40 4.91
CA ALA A 108 -5.23 5.03 5.79
C ALA A 108 -6.40 5.63 5.02
N PHE A 109 -6.07 6.35 3.94
CA PHE A 109 -7.02 7.06 3.11
C PHE A 109 -7.87 6.12 2.26
N ARG A 110 -7.42 4.87 2.08
CA ARG A 110 -8.13 3.86 1.31
C ARG A 110 -9.24 3.18 2.13
N ALA A 111 -9.09 3.04 3.43
CA ALA A 111 -9.97 2.21 4.26
C ALA A 111 -11.46 2.59 4.14
N VAL A 112 -11.80 3.86 4.35
CA VAL A 112 -13.19 4.34 4.30
C VAL A 112 -13.78 4.25 2.89
N PRO A 113 -13.18 4.84 1.84
CA PRO A 113 -13.71 4.74 0.47
C PRO A 113 -13.88 3.30 0.00
N ALA A 114 -12.94 2.40 0.33
CA ALA A 114 -13.03 1.01 -0.06
C ALA A 114 -14.20 0.30 0.62
N ALA A 115 -14.32 0.44 1.95
CA ALA A 115 -15.41 -0.17 2.72
C ALA A 115 -16.78 0.35 2.28
N MET A 116 -16.90 1.66 1.98
CA MET A 116 -18.15 2.23 1.50
C MET A 116 -18.51 1.74 0.10
N LEU A 117 -17.55 1.64 -0.83
CA LEU A 117 -17.81 1.06 -2.15
C LEU A 117 -18.21 -0.42 -2.05
N GLU A 118 -17.60 -1.16 -1.14
CA GLU A 118 -17.93 -2.57 -0.88
C GLU A 118 -19.35 -2.72 -0.30
N ARG A 119 -19.70 -1.94 0.72
CA ARG A 119 -21.05 -1.88 1.30
C ARG A 119 -22.12 -1.58 0.23
N HIS A 120 -21.82 -0.66 -0.68
CA HIS A 120 -22.69 -0.31 -1.81
C HIS A 120 -22.60 -1.28 -3.00
N LEU A 121 -21.91 -2.41 -2.85
CA LEU A 121 -21.73 -3.44 -3.88
C LEU A 121 -21.09 -2.93 -5.19
N ASN A 122 -20.34 -1.82 -5.11
CA ASN A 122 -19.66 -1.19 -6.24
C ASN A 122 -18.28 -1.82 -6.52
N PHE A 123 -18.23 -3.16 -6.59
CA PHE A 123 -16.99 -3.92 -6.80
C PHE A 123 -16.27 -3.59 -8.11
N GLY A 124 -17.00 -3.12 -9.13
CA GLY A 124 -16.38 -2.68 -10.39
C GLY A 124 -15.41 -1.50 -10.20
N ARG A 125 -15.75 -0.55 -9.31
CA ARG A 125 -14.89 0.60 -9.00
C ARG A 125 -13.70 0.20 -8.13
N LEU A 126 -13.90 -0.72 -7.18
CA LEU A 126 -12.81 -1.31 -6.40
C LEU A 126 -11.81 -2.04 -7.31
N ALA A 127 -12.31 -2.92 -8.18
CA ALA A 127 -11.49 -3.67 -9.12
C ALA A 127 -10.75 -2.75 -10.09
N PHE A 128 -11.39 -1.68 -10.58
CA PHE A 128 -10.74 -0.70 -11.45
C PHE A 128 -9.57 0.01 -10.75
N ALA A 129 -9.78 0.45 -9.49
CA ALA A 129 -8.70 1.03 -8.70
C ALA A 129 -7.55 0.03 -8.53
N ASP A 130 -7.82 -1.21 -8.14
CA ASP A 130 -6.76 -2.22 -7.92
C ASP A 130 -5.98 -2.56 -9.20
N VAL A 131 -6.69 -2.71 -10.32
CA VAL A 131 -6.06 -2.93 -11.63
C VAL A 131 -5.16 -1.74 -11.99
N SER A 132 -5.59 -0.51 -11.73
CA SER A 132 -4.77 0.68 -12.02
C SER A 132 -3.46 0.69 -11.22
N GLY A 133 -3.48 0.26 -9.96
CA GLY A 133 -2.29 0.14 -9.12
C GLY A 133 -1.31 -0.92 -9.65
N THR A 134 -1.84 -2.06 -10.11
CA THR A 134 -1.02 -3.11 -10.74
C THR A 134 -0.43 -2.68 -12.08
N VAL A 135 -1.22 -2.00 -12.93
CA VAL A 135 -0.72 -1.44 -14.19
C VAL A 135 0.39 -0.43 -13.90
N TRP A 136 0.17 0.48 -12.94
CA TRP A 136 1.20 1.42 -12.51
C TRP A 136 2.47 0.71 -12.06
N PHE A 137 2.36 -0.28 -11.18
CA PHE A 137 3.50 -1.02 -10.62
C PHE A 137 4.40 -1.58 -11.73
N TYR A 138 3.82 -2.33 -12.68
CA TYR A 138 4.61 -2.94 -13.73
C TYR A 138 5.10 -1.93 -14.77
N THR A 139 4.28 -0.96 -15.16
CA THR A 139 4.69 0.06 -16.12
C THR A 139 5.87 0.88 -15.59
N VAL A 140 5.75 1.41 -14.36
CA VAL A 140 6.81 2.23 -13.76
C VAL A 140 8.01 1.38 -13.36
N GLY A 141 7.78 0.21 -12.76
CA GLY A 141 8.85 -0.69 -12.34
C GLY A 141 9.71 -1.15 -13.51
N ILE A 142 9.09 -1.63 -14.60
CA ILE A 142 9.82 -2.09 -15.79
C ILE A 142 10.52 -0.91 -16.46
N PHE A 143 9.83 0.23 -16.63
CA PHE A 143 10.42 1.42 -17.22
C PHE A 143 11.67 1.86 -16.46
N LEU A 144 11.58 2.04 -15.13
CA LEU A 144 12.71 2.46 -14.29
C LEU A 144 13.81 1.40 -14.19
N ALA A 145 13.48 0.11 -14.27
CA ALA A 145 14.46 -0.97 -14.32
C ALA A 145 15.27 -0.93 -15.63
N VAL A 146 14.63 -0.67 -16.77
CA VAL A 146 15.30 -0.57 -18.08
C VAL A 146 16.31 0.58 -18.15
N ILE A 147 15.99 1.73 -17.54
CA ILE A 147 16.93 2.87 -17.44
C ILE A 147 17.97 2.71 -16.31
N GLY A 148 17.96 1.59 -15.59
CA GLY A 148 19.04 1.23 -14.65
C GLY A 148 19.01 2.00 -13.32
N VAL A 149 17.83 2.45 -12.87
CA VAL A 149 17.69 3.18 -11.58
C VAL A 149 17.80 2.25 -10.35
N GLY A 150 18.03 0.96 -10.56
CA GLY A 150 18.30 -0.02 -9.52
C GLY A 150 17.13 -0.22 -8.55
N PRO A 151 17.37 -0.35 -7.23
CA PRO A 151 16.31 -0.59 -6.23
C PRO A 151 15.20 0.46 -6.20
N TRP A 152 15.50 1.70 -6.59
CA TRP A 152 14.51 2.78 -6.66
C TRP A 152 13.41 2.53 -7.68
N ALA A 153 13.64 1.68 -8.68
CA ALA A 153 12.60 1.26 -9.62
C ALA A 153 11.41 0.59 -8.90
N LEU A 154 11.71 -0.35 -7.99
CA LEU A 154 10.68 -1.05 -7.21
C LEU A 154 10.04 -0.13 -6.17
N VAL A 155 10.82 0.76 -5.54
CA VAL A 155 10.28 1.72 -4.57
C VAL A 155 9.27 2.66 -5.22
N ALA A 156 9.63 3.29 -6.34
CA ALA A 156 8.72 4.19 -7.06
C ALA A 156 7.48 3.46 -7.60
N ALA A 157 7.66 2.24 -8.11
CA ALA A 157 6.56 1.37 -8.53
C ALA A 157 5.60 1.09 -7.37
N HIS A 158 6.12 0.69 -6.19
CA HIS A 158 5.31 0.33 -5.03
C HIS A 158 4.57 1.53 -4.42
N VAL A 159 5.28 2.66 -4.26
CA VAL A 159 4.70 3.90 -3.73
C VAL A 159 3.54 4.35 -4.61
N GLY A 160 3.73 4.43 -5.92
CA GLY A 160 2.65 4.86 -6.80
C GLY A 160 1.54 3.81 -6.94
N ALA A 161 1.85 2.52 -6.83
CA ALA A 161 0.84 1.46 -6.76
C ALA A 161 -0.03 1.54 -5.50
N SER A 162 0.39 2.29 -4.48
CA SER A 162 -0.44 2.63 -3.31
C SER A 162 -1.21 3.93 -3.50
N ILE A 163 -0.59 4.95 -4.10
CA ILE A 163 -1.18 6.29 -4.30
C ILE A 163 -2.27 6.29 -5.36
N VAL A 164 -1.98 5.76 -6.56
CA VAL A 164 -2.89 5.78 -7.71
C VAL A 164 -4.26 5.17 -7.40
N PRO A 165 -4.36 3.93 -6.87
CA PRO A 165 -5.67 3.37 -6.53
C PRO A 165 -6.36 4.16 -5.41
N THR A 166 -5.61 4.66 -4.43
CA THR A 166 -6.19 5.41 -3.31
C THR A 166 -6.82 6.72 -3.80
N LEU A 167 -6.16 7.44 -4.70
CA LEU A 167 -6.72 8.65 -5.31
C LEU A 167 -7.98 8.34 -6.13
N LEU A 168 -8.00 7.22 -6.87
CA LEU A 168 -9.19 6.80 -7.61
C LEU A 168 -10.35 6.46 -6.69
N LEU A 169 -10.09 5.79 -5.56
CA LEU A 169 -11.13 5.47 -4.59
C LEU A 169 -11.69 6.73 -3.94
N LEU A 170 -10.85 7.70 -3.58
CA LEU A 170 -11.28 9.02 -3.11
C LEU A 170 -12.05 9.80 -4.18
N PHE A 171 -11.75 9.61 -5.46
CA PHE A 171 -12.54 10.19 -6.54
C PHE A 171 -13.91 9.51 -6.69
N PHE A 172 -13.96 8.18 -6.58
CA PHE A 172 -15.20 7.41 -6.67
C PHE A 172 -16.13 7.56 -5.47
N PHE A 173 -15.55 7.80 -4.30
CA PHE A 173 -16.24 8.10 -3.06
C PHE A 173 -15.60 9.35 -2.43
N PRO A 174 -16.03 10.56 -2.86
CA PRO A 174 -15.46 11.81 -2.39
C PRO A 174 -15.84 12.04 -0.93
N TRP A 175 -14.94 11.64 -0.05
CA TRP A 175 -15.05 11.83 1.39
C TRP A 175 -13.83 12.60 1.90
N ARG A 176 -14.03 13.46 2.90
CA ARG A 176 -12.96 14.26 3.47
C ARG A 176 -12.37 13.56 4.69
N PRO A 177 -11.11 13.09 4.64
CA PRO A 177 -10.45 12.41 5.73
C PRO A 177 -10.10 13.39 6.85
N VAL A 178 -11.01 13.56 7.81
CA VAL A 178 -10.79 14.38 9.00
C VAL A 178 -10.73 13.45 10.21
N PRO A 179 -9.58 13.37 10.92
CA PRO A 179 -9.50 12.61 12.16
C PRO A 179 -10.48 13.16 13.21
N THR A 180 -11.06 12.28 14.00
CA THR A 180 -11.79 12.66 15.21
C THR A 180 -10.78 12.85 16.33
N ILE A 181 -10.59 14.09 16.78
CA ILE A 181 -9.86 14.41 18.01
C ILE A 181 -10.95 14.71 19.05
N GLN A 182 -11.26 13.73 19.90
CA GLN A 182 -12.13 13.92 21.07
C GLN A 182 -11.33 14.47 22.23
#